data_AF-A0A968Z5E1-F1
#
_entry.id   AF-A0A968Z5E1-F1
#
_cell.length_a   1.000
_cell.length_b   1.000
_cell.length_c   1.000
_cell.angle_alpha   90.00
_cell.angle_beta   90.00
_cell.angle_gamma   90.00
#
_symmetry.space_group_name_H-M   'P 1'
#
loop_
_entity.id
_entity.type
_entity.pdbx_description
1 polymer ?
#
loop_
_entity_poly.entity_id
_entity_poly.type
_entity_poly.pdbx_seq_one_letter_code
_entity_poly.pdbx_strand_id
1 'polypeptide(L)'
;MSSWICDGVPKDGNSYPNASAHEPYENTSPDCVICGLPKEAMQPSTKVPRKTVYVGKPNQKNKQSQWLIPAIVVVALLAAGGGFGLVRLLTSDRSSTPTPSETTTPTSAPVVGGFASENATNGQLLSQGEKILLDPTSEKQAGADAFANKDWDGAIASYQKAADNNPNDPEGRIYLNNAQARKAGNPITIAVAVPITPSLDSAKEVLRGVARSQEEFNQSASGRLLEVVIANDAGALQSASLAQDIIDAPDVLGVLGHGIDPGSQQALRKYQSAGLAVLSPLTISVETSGQSTLKTIPIDQKANELFGSYLQAVSKTLTDYANKNVSPLSVVVFYNSDSAYSEQLKEQLVKAVPQVRGQLIKEVDIMDSGFNADTEIANAEQNGAKVAFLALSKNKVPQAVAIATANAGTASPLALLGGDELYNADILVQGGDAIQGITLAVPWSFQPGDPFAQDAIQSWKGRVSWRTATAYDATKALVQAVSQDPNRAGVTRLLEAGITLTGSTTNFNIFNEVPLVKAVPGSGGPPGSKYEFASIR
;
A
#
# COMPACT_ATOMS: atom_id res chain seq x y z
N MET A 1 18.22 -12.36 2.24
CA MET A 1 19.44 -11.62 1.83
C MET A 1 19.72 -10.52 2.86
N SER A 2 20.96 -10.04 3.02
CA SER A 2 21.27 -8.90 3.91
C SER A 2 20.79 -7.60 3.28
N SER A 3 20.03 -6.80 4.03
CA SER A 3 19.61 -5.47 3.58
C SER A 3 20.81 -4.53 3.47
N TRP A 4 20.67 -3.48 2.66
CA TRP A 4 21.71 -2.48 2.44
C TRP A 4 21.12 -1.10 2.16
N ILE A 5 21.85 -0.04 2.48
CA ILE A 5 21.37 1.33 2.35
C ILE A 5 21.93 1.98 1.08
N CYS A 6 21.05 2.53 0.26
CA CYS A 6 21.37 3.39 -0.87
C CYS A 6 20.93 4.82 -0.57
N ASP A 7 21.78 5.81 -0.86
CA ASP A 7 21.45 7.25 -0.79
C ASP A 7 21.48 7.88 -2.19
N GLY A 8 21.50 7.06 -3.24
CA GLY A 8 21.60 7.51 -4.63
C GLY A 8 22.97 8.05 -5.03
N VAL A 9 23.97 7.99 -4.14
CA VAL A 9 25.33 8.47 -4.39
C VAL A 9 26.31 7.28 -4.41
N PRO A 10 26.85 6.90 -5.58
CA PRO A 10 27.84 5.83 -5.69
C PRO A 10 29.08 6.09 -4.83
N LYS A 11 29.48 5.09 -4.03
CA LYS A 11 30.64 5.08 -3.13
C LYS A 11 31.82 4.29 -3.70
N ASP A 12 31.61 3.56 -4.79
CA ASP A 12 32.61 2.72 -5.45
C ASP A 12 33.52 3.48 -6.45
N GLY A 13 33.22 4.75 -6.70
CA GLY A 13 33.97 5.60 -7.63
C GLY A 13 33.67 5.37 -9.11
N ASN A 14 32.65 4.55 -9.44
CA ASN A 14 32.15 4.40 -10.81
C ASN A 14 31.07 5.46 -11.11
N SER A 15 30.83 5.73 -12.41
CA SER A 15 29.81 6.67 -12.87
C SER A 15 28.55 5.93 -13.29
N TYR A 16 27.39 6.35 -12.77
CA TYR A 16 26.08 5.79 -13.07
C TYR A 16 25.17 6.90 -13.62
N PRO A 17 25.00 7.00 -14.95
CA PRO A 17 24.34 8.15 -15.60
C PRO A 17 22.88 8.37 -15.20
N ASN A 18 22.19 7.31 -14.74
CA ASN A 18 20.78 7.35 -14.36
C ASN A 18 20.57 7.44 -12.84
N ALA A 19 21.64 7.49 -12.06
CA ALA A 19 21.55 7.57 -10.60
C ALA A 19 21.28 9.00 -10.15
N SER A 20 20.29 9.16 -9.28
CA SER A 20 19.95 10.43 -8.64
C SER A 20 20.03 10.27 -7.13
N ALA A 21 20.58 11.30 -6.46
CA ALA A 21 20.64 11.33 -5.00
C ALA A 21 19.23 11.34 -4.40
N HIS A 22 19.04 10.59 -3.32
CA HIS A 22 17.79 10.51 -2.59
C HIS A 22 18.03 10.23 -1.11
N GLU A 23 17.01 10.41 -0.28
CA GLU A 23 17.07 10.05 1.15
C GLU A 23 17.49 8.57 1.33
N PRO A 24 18.31 8.23 2.34
CA PRO A 24 18.76 6.87 2.56
C PRO A 24 17.62 5.86 2.56
N TYR A 25 17.71 4.87 1.69
CA TYR A 25 16.70 3.85 1.48
C TYR A 25 17.30 2.46 1.66
N GLU A 26 16.63 1.65 2.46
CA GLU A 26 17.00 0.26 2.70
C GLU A 26 16.46 -0.62 1.56
N ASN A 27 17.35 -1.35 0.91
CA ASN A 27 17.07 -2.24 -0.20
C ASN A 27 17.32 -3.69 0.22
N THR A 28 16.50 -4.60 -0.29
CA THR A 28 16.67 -6.05 -0.13
C THR A 28 16.98 -6.76 -1.45
N SER A 29 16.79 -6.07 -2.58
CA SER A 29 17.15 -6.48 -3.94
C SER A 29 18.63 -6.22 -4.27
N PRO A 30 19.19 -6.83 -5.34
CA PRO A 30 20.55 -6.54 -5.81
C PRO A 30 20.74 -5.08 -6.22
N ASP A 31 19.71 -4.45 -6.80
CA ASP A 31 19.72 -3.06 -7.22
C ASP A 31 18.81 -2.20 -6.35
N CYS A 32 19.11 -0.91 -6.24
CA CYS A 32 18.30 0.03 -5.54
C CYS A 32 17.01 0.27 -6.32
N VAL A 33 15.87 0.01 -5.71
CA VAL A 33 14.55 0.16 -6.37
C VAL A 33 14.20 1.60 -6.71
N ILE A 34 14.95 2.58 -6.18
CA ILE A 34 14.73 4.01 -6.40
C ILE A 34 15.53 4.53 -7.59
N CYS A 35 16.84 4.27 -7.60
CA CYS A 35 17.77 4.86 -8.56
C CYS A 35 18.46 3.83 -9.47
N GLY A 36 18.18 2.54 -9.29
CA GLY A 36 18.79 1.45 -10.05
C GLY A 36 20.28 1.22 -9.76
N LEU A 37 20.84 1.84 -8.72
CA LEU A 37 22.22 1.59 -8.33
C LEU A 37 22.39 0.17 -7.80
N PRO A 38 23.38 -0.61 -8.26
CA PRO A 38 23.66 -1.92 -7.70
C PRO A 38 24.21 -1.81 -6.27
N LYS A 39 23.99 -2.84 -5.45
CA LYS A 39 24.48 -2.91 -4.05
C LYS A 39 25.98 -2.64 -3.93
N GLU A 40 26.74 -3.11 -4.92
CA GLU A 40 28.19 -2.92 -4.99
C GLU A 40 28.57 -1.44 -5.13
N ALA A 41 27.72 -0.62 -5.77
CA ALA A 41 27.95 0.81 -5.91
C ALA A 41 27.98 1.52 -4.55
N MET A 42 27.37 0.96 -3.51
CA MET A 42 27.34 1.53 -2.16
C MET A 42 28.50 1.07 -1.27
N GLN A 43 29.42 0.28 -1.81
CA GLN A 43 30.62 -0.16 -1.12
C GLN A 43 31.83 0.67 -1.56
N PRO A 44 32.61 1.25 -0.62
CA PRO A 44 33.84 1.92 -0.96
C PRO A 44 34.78 0.98 -1.73
N SER A 45 35.29 1.42 -2.88
CA SER A 45 36.24 0.63 -3.67
C SER A 45 37.49 0.30 -2.85
N THR A 46 37.76 -0.99 -2.65
CA THR A 46 39.00 -1.50 -2.03
C THR A 46 40.17 -1.56 -3.03
N LYS A 47 40.02 -1.03 -4.25
CA LYS A 47 41.05 -1.12 -5.29
C LYS A 47 42.10 -0.03 -5.13
N VAL A 48 43.27 -0.42 -4.62
CA VAL A 48 44.56 0.27 -4.83
C VAL A 48 44.72 0.55 -6.33
N PRO A 49 45.02 1.79 -6.77
CA PRO A 49 45.00 2.16 -8.17
C PRO A 49 46.13 1.45 -8.94
N ARG A 50 45.78 0.52 -9.85
CA ARG A 50 46.67 0.10 -10.92
C ARG A 50 46.65 1.17 -12.01
N LYS A 51 47.79 1.82 -12.23
CA LYS A 51 48.03 2.68 -13.40
C LYS A 51 47.83 1.88 -14.68
N THR A 52 46.84 2.23 -15.48
CA THR A 52 46.75 1.81 -16.88
C THR A 52 47.46 2.85 -17.73
N VAL A 53 48.51 2.43 -18.42
CA VAL A 53 49.30 3.24 -19.36
C VAL A 53 48.46 3.46 -20.63
N TYR A 54 48.19 4.72 -20.97
CA TYR A 54 47.58 5.10 -22.24
C TYR A 54 48.70 5.49 -23.21
N VAL A 55 48.82 4.77 -24.33
CA VAL A 55 49.65 5.19 -25.47
C VAL A 55 48.79 6.06 -26.38
N GLY A 56 49.04 7.36 -26.40
CA GLY A 56 48.43 8.29 -27.34
C GLY A 56 49.50 8.97 -28.21
N LYS A 57 49.22 9.11 -29.52
CA LYS A 57 49.87 10.08 -30.41
C LYS A 57 48.89 11.21 -30.78
N PRO A 58 49.38 12.42 -31.11
CA PRO A 58 48.79 13.67 -30.62
C PRO A 58 48.36 14.68 -31.70
N ASN A 59 47.44 15.59 -31.35
CA ASN A 59 47.33 17.01 -31.79
C ASN A 59 45.99 17.58 -31.28
N GLN A 60 45.77 18.85 -30.89
CA GLN A 60 46.59 20.06 -30.91
C GLN A 60 45.96 21.13 -29.96
N LYS A 61 46.79 21.71 -29.07
CA LYS A 61 46.84 23.10 -28.51
C LYS A 61 45.58 23.99 -28.35
N ASN A 62 45.35 24.47 -27.11
CA ASN A 62 45.69 25.84 -26.61
C ASN A 62 45.26 25.97 -25.12
N LYS A 63 46.19 26.10 -24.16
CA LYS A 63 46.67 27.35 -23.47
C LYS A 63 45.53 28.16 -22.79
N GLN A 64 45.59 28.69 -21.57
CA GLN A 64 46.56 28.81 -20.46
C GLN A 64 45.78 29.61 -19.37
N SER A 65 45.80 29.29 -18.07
CA SER A 65 46.58 30.03 -17.07
C SER A 65 46.26 29.55 -15.65
N GLN A 66 47.31 29.41 -14.85
CA GLN A 66 47.33 29.11 -13.42
C GLN A 66 47.12 30.38 -12.57
N TRP A 67 46.61 30.23 -11.35
CA TRP A 67 47.14 30.95 -10.19
C TRP A 67 46.96 30.15 -8.89
N LEU A 68 47.88 30.41 -7.96
CA LEU A 68 48.36 29.56 -6.86
C LEU A 68 47.60 29.75 -5.54
N ILE A 69 47.58 28.69 -4.72
CA ILE A 69 47.30 28.67 -3.25
C ILE A 69 48.56 29.19 -2.50
N PRO A 70 48.49 29.67 -1.23
CA PRO A 70 48.56 28.77 -0.04
C PRO A 70 47.67 29.23 1.15
N ALA A 71 46.91 28.35 1.81
CA ALA A 71 47.26 27.54 3.00
C ALA A 71 47.59 28.33 4.29
N ILE A 72 46.74 28.20 5.33
CA ILE A 72 47.15 28.17 6.75
C ILE A 72 46.30 27.13 7.50
N VAL A 73 47.00 26.29 8.26
CA VAL A 73 46.57 25.19 9.14
C VAL A 73 46.79 25.64 10.60
N VAL A 74 46.14 24.98 11.58
CA VAL A 74 46.66 24.60 12.93
C VAL A 74 45.86 25.11 14.16
N VAL A 75 45.14 24.15 14.81
CA VAL A 75 45.08 23.83 16.28
C VAL A 75 44.25 24.72 17.22
N ALA A 76 43.68 24.26 18.33
CA ALA A 76 43.18 22.96 18.83
C ALA A 76 42.47 23.24 20.19
N LEU A 77 41.63 22.27 20.56
CA LEU A 77 41.07 21.91 21.87
C LEU A 77 41.75 22.43 23.15
N LEU A 78 40.92 22.84 24.13
CA LEU A 78 40.79 22.26 25.50
C LEU A 78 40.44 23.34 26.55
N ALA A 79 39.34 23.15 27.28
CA ALA A 79 39.31 23.22 28.75
C ALA A 79 37.90 22.85 29.27
N ALA A 80 37.84 21.74 30.00
CA ALA A 80 36.75 21.38 30.87
C ALA A 80 36.89 22.08 32.24
N GLY A 81 35.76 22.35 32.88
CA GLY A 81 35.64 22.33 34.34
C GLY A 81 35.45 23.67 35.06
N GLY A 82 34.31 23.82 35.72
CA GLY A 82 34.25 24.42 37.07
C GLY A 82 33.39 25.67 37.25
N GLY A 83 32.32 25.54 38.04
CA GLY A 83 31.61 26.63 38.72
C GLY A 83 30.38 27.15 37.96
N PHE A 84 29.24 27.46 38.57
CA PHE A 84 28.95 27.71 39.97
C PHE A 84 27.42 27.76 40.10
N GLY A 85 26.83 26.86 40.88
CA GLY A 85 25.48 27.06 41.38
C GLY A 85 25.53 28.10 42.49
N LEU A 86 25.05 29.33 42.22
CA LEU A 86 24.83 30.35 43.25
C LEU A 86 24.04 31.56 42.71
N VAL A 87 22.82 31.36 42.19
CA VAL A 87 21.80 32.44 42.12
C VAL A 87 20.41 31.81 42.32
N ARG A 88 20.23 31.13 43.46
CA ARG A 88 18.91 30.71 43.96
C ARG A 88 18.76 31.10 45.43
N LEU A 89 18.96 32.38 45.70
CA LEU A 89 18.65 33.08 46.94
C LEU A 89 18.76 34.56 46.60
N LEU A 90 17.75 35.35 46.98
CA LEU A 90 17.46 36.73 46.54
C LEU A 90 16.65 36.70 45.22
N THR A 91 15.33 36.55 45.22
CA THR A 91 14.36 37.47 45.82
C THR A 91 13.01 36.77 46.05
N SER A 92 12.50 36.86 47.29
CA SER A 92 11.09 36.59 47.62
C SER A 92 10.33 37.91 47.78
N ASP A 93 9.07 37.84 47.39
CA ASP A 93 7.91 38.64 47.81
C ASP A 93 7.83 40.11 47.40
N ARG A 94 7.02 40.35 46.35
CA ARG A 94 5.96 41.34 46.42
C ARG A 94 4.65 40.77 45.89
N SER A 95 3.70 40.65 46.82
CA SER A 95 2.29 40.39 46.60
C SER A 95 1.65 41.57 45.85
N SER A 96 0.95 41.25 44.76
CA SER A 96 -0.03 42.15 44.13
C SER A 96 -1.21 41.32 43.65
N THR A 97 -2.33 41.49 44.33
CA THR A 97 -3.65 40.94 44.01
C THR A 97 -4.14 41.43 42.64
N PRO A 98 -4.62 40.56 41.73
CA PRO A 98 -5.39 41.00 40.59
C PRO A 98 -6.91 40.81 40.82
N THR A 99 -7.63 41.88 40.52
CA THR A 99 -9.08 41.98 40.29
C THR A 99 -9.56 40.94 39.27
N PRO A 100 -10.78 40.37 39.40
CA PRO A 100 -11.28 39.38 38.45
C PRO A 100 -11.61 40.05 37.10
N SER A 101 -10.87 39.69 36.05
CA SER A 101 -11.29 39.93 34.67
C SER A 101 -12.19 38.78 34.23
N GLU A 102 -13.45 39.10 33.93
CA GLU A 102 -14.34 38.22 33.18
C GLU A 102 -13.64 37.83 31.87
N THR A 103 -13.22 36.56 31.80
CA THR A 103 -12.74 35.97 30.55
C THR A 103 -13.99 35.55 29.79
N THR A 104 -14.51 36.43 28.96
CA THR A 104 -15.37 36.03 27.86
C THR A 104 -14.51 35.25 26.88
N THR A 105 -14.50 33.92 27.00
CA THR A 105 -13.95 33.03 25.98
C THR A 105 -14.75 33.29 24.70
N PRO A 106 -14.16 33.82 23.61
CA PRO A 106 -14.85 33.79 22.34
C PRO A 106 -14.85 32.31 21.92
N THR A 107 -16.03 31.71 21.90
CA THR A 107 -16.29 30.50 21.12
C THR A 107 -16.07 30.87 19.66
N SER A 108 -14.82 30.80 19.18
CA SER A 108 -14.55 30.74 17.76
C SER A 108 -15.14 29.42 17.27
N ALA A 109 -16.17 29.49 16.44
CA ALA A 109 -16.60 28.36 15.63
C ALA A 109 -15.36 27.76 14.94
N PRO A 110 -15.21 26.43 14.86
CA PRO A 110 -14.09 25.82 14.16
C PRO A 110 -14.09 26.34 12.72
N VAL A 111 -12.99 26.98 12.33
CA VAL A 111 -12.77 27.37 10.94
C VAL A 111 -12.68 26.07 10.17
N VAL A 112 -13.65 25.82 9.29
CA VAL A 112 -13.58 24.72 8.32
C VAL A 112 -12.29 24.93 7.52
N GLY A 113 -11.27 24.10 7.75
CA GLY A 113 -9.95 24.22 7.12
C GLY A 113 -10.03 24.16 5.59
N GLY A 114 -9.01 24.69 4.91
CA GLY A 114 -8.89 24.61 3.45
C GLY A 114 -8.83 23.16 2.93
N PHE A 115 -8.80 22.97 1.62
CA PHE A 115 -8.59 21.63 1.08
C PHE A 115 -7.15 21.18 1.31
N ALA A 116 -6.95 19.88 1.59
CA ALA A 116 -5.62 19.27 1.76
C ALA A 116 -4.72 19.48 0.52
N SER A 117 -5.31 19.77 -0.63
CA SER A 117 -4.61 19.99 -1.88
C SER A 117 -4.16 21.43 -2.15
N GLU A 118 -4.67 22.44 -1.42
CA GLU A 118 -4.43 23.86 -1.72
C GLU A 118 -2.96 24.28 -1.61
N ASN A 119 -2.22 23.69 -0.68
CA ASN A 119 -0.81 24.00 -0.42
C ASN A 119 0.12 22.79 -0.59
N ALA A 120 -0.42 21.68 -1.10
CA ALA A 120 0.33 20.45 -1.30
C ALA A 120 1.21 20.54 -2.54
N THR A 121 2.43 20.03 -2.45
CA THR A 121 3.34 19.88 -3.60
C THR A 121 2.73 18.98 -4.66
N ASN A 122 2.02 17.94 -4.22
CA ASN A 122 1.32 16.99 -5.08
C ASN A 122 -0.20 17.21 -5.03
N GLY A 123 -0.66 18.46 -4.95
CA GLY A 123 -2.08 18.79 -4.83
C GLY A 123 -2.96 18.14 -5.90
N GLN A 124 -2.46 17.91 -7.12
CA GLN A 124 -3.17 17.19 -8.18
C GLN A 124 -3.49 15.72 -7.86
N LEU A 125 -2.80 15.12 -6.89
CA LEU A 125 -2.99 13.73 -6.45
C LEU A 125 -3.92 13.63 -5.23
N LEU A 126 -4.38 14.76 -4.69
CA LEU A 126 -5.22 14.85 -3.50
C LEU A 126 -6.59 15.44 -3.85
N SER A 127 -7.65 14.86 -3.28
CA SER A 127 -8.96 15.48 -3.31
C SER A 127 -9.87 15.07 -2.15
N GLN A 128 -10.69 16.00 -1.70
CA GLN A 128 -11.83 15.81 -0.81
C GLN A 128 -13.17 15.86 -1.56
N GLY A 129 -13.16 16.04 -2.87
CA GLY A 129 -14.35 16.23 -3.71
C GLY A 129 -14.29 17.47 -4.58
N GLU A 130 -13.25 18.28 -4.49
CA GLU A 130 -13.01 19.41 -5.38
C GLU A 130 -12.38 19.01 -6.73
N LYS A 131 -11.94 17.75 -6.87
CA LYS A 131 -11.30 17.19 -8.07
C LYS A 131 -11.68 15.73 -8.28
N ILE A 132 -11.64 15.29 -9.53
CA ILE A 132 -11.84 13.90 -9.92
C ILE A 132 -10.46 13.23 -10.05
N LEU A 133 -10.29 12.09 -9.40
CA LEU A 133 -9.10 11.23 -9.45
C LEU A 133 -9.36 9.89 -10.14
N LEU A 134 -10.61 9.39 -10.12
CA LEU A 134 -11.02 8.20 -10.88
C LEU A 134 -11.60 8.58 -12.26
N ASP A 135 -12.59 7.83 -12.77
CA ASP A 135 -13.15 8.03 -14.10
C ASP A 135 -14.08 9.25 -14.16
N PRO A 136 -13.83 10.26 -15.00
CA PRO A 136 -14.67 11.46 -15.04
C PRO A 136 -16.06 11.19 -15.65
N THR A 137 -17.06 11.85 -15.09
CA THR A 137 -18.43 11.93 -15.66
C THR A 137 -18.92 13.37 -15.57
N SER A 138 -19.93 13.73 -16.36
CA SER A 138 -20.55 15.06 -16.31
C SER A 138 -21.05 15.42 -14.91
N GLU A 139 -21.66 14.45 -14.21
CA GLU A 139 -22.20 14.62 -12.88
C GLU A 139 -21.10 14.81 -11.84
N LYS A 140 -20.00 14.04 -11.92
CA LYS A 140 -18.86 14.22 -11.01
C LYS A 140 -18.14 15.55 -11.26
N GLN A 141 -18.07 16.01 -12.51
CA GLN A 141 -17.48 17.30 -12.82
C GLN A 141 -18.32 18.44 -12.24
N ALA A 142 -19.63 18.42 -12.44
CA ALA A 142 -20.54 19.39 -11.83
C ALA A 142 -20.46 19.37 -10.30
N GLY A 143 -20.35 18.18 -9.70
CA GLY A 143 -20.13 18.01 -8.27
C GLY A 143 -18.80 18.63 -7.81
N ALA A 144 -17.72 18.38 -8.55
CA ALA A 144 -16.39 18.91 -8.22
C ALA A 144 -16.33 20.43 -8.31
N ASP A 145 -16.93 21.00 -9.35
CA ASP A 145 -17.02 22.44 -9.55
C ASP A 145 -17.83 23.09 -8.42
N ALA A 146 -18.96 22.50 -8.02
CA ALA A 146 -19.76 23.00 -6.90
C ALA A 146 -19.00 22.87 -5.56
N PHE A 147 -18.32 21.75 -5.33
CA PHE A 147 -17.52 21.51 -4.13
C PHE A 147 -16.38 22.52 -4.00
N ALA A 148 -15.64 22.77 -5.09
CA ALA A 148 -14.57 23.76 -5.15
C ALA A 148 -15.08 25.18 -4.85
N ASN A 149 -16.30 25.50 -5.29
CA ASN A 149 -16.97 26.77 -5.01
C ASN A 149 -17.65 26.83 -3.63
N LYS A 150 -17.54 25.77 -2.82
CA LYS A 150 -18.21 25.62 -1.51
C LYS A 150 -19.75 25.67 -1.61
N ASP A 151 -20.30 25.40 -2.80
CA ASP A 151 -21.72 25.15 -3.01
C ASP A 151 -22.03 23.72 -2.59
N TRP A 152 -22.21 23.51 -1.28
CA TRP A 152 -22.41 22.18 -0.73
C TRP A 152 -23.73 21.55 -1.20
N ASP A 153 -24.79 22.34 -1.39
CA ASP A 153 -26.07 21.83 -1.87
C ASP A 153 -25.97 21.36 -3.33
N GLY A 154 -25.31 22.15 -4.19
CA GLY A 154 -25.03 21.77 -5.57
C GLY A 154 -24.10 20.55 -5.69
N ALA A 155 -23.09 20.47 -4.82
CA ALA A 155 -22.18 19.33 -4.76
C ALA A 155 -22.91 18.04 -4.34
N ILE A 156 -23.74 18.11 -3.29
CA ILE A 156 -24.56 16.98 -2.82
C ILE A 156 -25.49 16.49 -3.92
N ALA A 157 -26.22 17.39 -4.58
CA ALA A 157 -27.15 17.01 -5.64
C ALA A 157 -26.44 16.33 -6.82
N SER A 158 -25.30 16.88 -7.25
CA SER A 158 -24.53 16.36 -8.38
C SER A 158 -23.88 15.00 -8.06
N TYR A 159 -23.27 14.86 -6.89
CA TYR A 159 -22.66 13.60 -6.47
C TYR A 159 -23.68 12.50 -6.16
N GLN A 160 -24.86 12.85 -5.64
CA GLN A 160 -25.96 11.90 -5.50
C GLN A 160 -26.35 11.33 -6.87
N LYS A 161 -26.54 12.19 -7.87
CA LYS A 161 -26.84 11.77 -9.24
C LYS A 161 -25.73 10.90 -9.84
N ALA A 162 -24.46 11.23 -9.58
CA ALA A 162 -23.33 10.40 -10.00
C ALA A 162 -23.38 9.00 -9.36
N ALA A 163 -23.63 8.92 -8.05
CA ALA A 163 -23.74 7.66 -7.32
C ALA A 163 -24.95 6.82 -7.76
N ASP A 164 -26.08 7.46 -8.09
CA ASP A 164 -27.27 6.76 -8.58
C ASP A 164 -27.05 6.19 -10.00
N ASN A 165 -26.37 6.94 -10.86
CA ASN A 165 -26.07 6.53 -12.24
C ASN A 165 -24.99 5.44 -12.32
N ASN A 166 -24.01 5.48 -11.42
CA ASN A 166 -22.95 4.48 -11.33
C ASN A 166 -22.76 4.01 -9.87
N PRO A 167 -23.65 3.12 -9.36
CA PRO A 167 -23.61 2.67 -7.98
C PRO A 167 -22.31 1.99 -7.57
N ASN A 168 -21.52 1.49 -8.55
CA ASN A 168 -20.27 0.78 -8.34
C ASN A 168 -19.06 1.74 -8.20
N ASP A 169 -19.21 3.03 -8.48
CA ASP A 169 -18.16 4.05 -8.35
C ASP A 169 -18.01 4.54 -6.90
N PRO A 170 -16.89 4.24 -6.22
CA PRO A 170 -16.70 4.65 -4.83
C PRO A 170 -16.35 6.14 -4.67
N GLU A 171 -15.75 6.78 -5.67
CA GLU A 171 -15.32 8.17 -5.56
C GLU A 171 -16.52 9.11 -5.42
N GLY A 172 -17.53 8.95 -6.28
CA GLY A 172 -18.76 9.75 -6.21
C GLY A 172 -19.46 9.63 -4.85
N ARG A 173 -19.44 8.44 -4.24
CA ARG A 173 -20.02 8.23 -2.90
C ARG A 173 -19.19 8.86 -1.79
N ILE A 174 -17.87 8.77 -1.86
CA ILE A 174 -16.99 9.44 -0.89
C ILE A 174 -17.20 10.95 -0.95
N TYR A 175 -17.23 11.53 -2.15
CA TYR A 175 -17.40 12.97 -2.32
C TYR A 175 -18.80 13.46 -1.94
N LEU A 176 -19.84 12.66 -2.18
CA LEU A 176 -21.18 12.91 -1.64
C LEU A 176 -21.15 13.03 -0.11
N ASN A 177 -20.53 12.06 0.58
CA ASN A 177 -20.41 12.06 2.03
C ASN A 177 -19.54 13.22 2.54
N ASN A 178 -18.45 13.55 1.83
CA ASN A 178 -17.60 14.70 2.16
C ASN A 178 -18.37 16.02 2.03
N ALA A 179 -19.20 16.19 1.00
CA ALA A 179 -20.01 17.39 0.81
C ALA A 179 -21.04 17.55 1.93
N GLN A 180 -21.65 16.45 2.39
CA GLN A 180 -22.52 16.44 3.56
C GLN A 180 -21.76 16.81 4.84
N ALA A 181 -20.55 16.28 5.03
CA ALA A 181 -19.69 16.58 6.17
C ALA A 181 -19.25 18.06 6.20
N ARG A 182 -18.90 18.62 5.05
CA ARG A 182 -18.56 20.04 4.89
C ARG A 182 -19.76 20.95 5.10
N LYS A 183 -20.94 20.57 4.62
CA LYS A 183 -22.20 21.27 4.91
C LYS A 183 -22.51 21.33 6.41
N ALA A 184 -22.21 20.25 7.15
CA ALA A 184 -22.35 20.20 8.60
C ALA A 184 -21.31 21.07 9.35
N GLY A 185 -20.22 21.47 8.68
CA GLY A 185 -19.32 22.54 9.13
C GLY A 185 -18.25 22.16 10.15
N ASN A 186 -18.13 20.88 10.54
CA ASN A 186 -17.07 20.45 11.48
C ASN A 186 -16.66 18.98 11.22
N PRO A 187 -16.13 18.66 10.03
CA PRO A 187 -15.78 17.28 9.68
C PRO A 187 -14.64 16.74 10.54
N ILE A 188 -14.61 15.42 10.77
CA ILE A 188 -13.41 14.67 11.19
C ILE A 188 -12.75 14.17 9.92
N THR A 189 -11.47 14.48 9.69
CA THR A 189 -10.82 14.17 8.42
C THR A 189 -9.78 13.05 8.56
N ILE A 190 -9.88 12.06 7.68
CA ILE A 190 -8.86 11.01 7.46
C ILE A 190 -8.37 11.07 6.02
N ALA A 191 -7.22 10.48 5.74
CA ALA A 191 -6.74 10.28 4.38
C ALA A 191 -6.75 8.80 4.00
N VAL A 192 -6.97 8.50 2.72
CA VAL A 192 -6.80 7.16 2.14
C VAL A 192 -5.79 7.23 0.99
N ALA A 193 -4.67 6.53 1.13
CA ALA A 193 -3.65 6.41 0.09
C ALA A 193 -3.89 5.14 -0.73
N VAL A 194 -4.18 5.30 -2.03
CA VAL A 194 -4.52 4.20 -2.94
C VAL A 194 -3.79 4.28 -4.29
N PRO A 195 -3.50 3.13 -4.92
CA PRO A 195 -2.68 3.05 -6.13
C PRO A 195 -3.46 3.35 -7.42
N ILE A 196 -4.12 4.51 -7.54
CA ILE A 196 -5.03 4.80 -8.67
C ILE A 196 -4.31 4.70 -10.01
N THR A 197 -3.15 5.34 -10.16
CA THR A 197 -2.39 5.32 -11.42
C THR A 197 -1.90 3.92 -11.81
N PRO A 198 -1.18 3.17 -10.95
CA PRO A 198 -0.68 1.85 -11.33
C PRO A 198 -1.74 0.74 -11.27
N SER A 199 -2.87 0.93 -10.58
CA SER A 199 -3.95 -0.05 -10.51
C SER A 199 -5.29 0.58 -10.09
N LEU A 200 -6.02 1.12 -11.07
CA LEU A 200 -7.32 1.76 -10.88
C LEU A 200 -8.34 0.84 -10.19
N ASP A 201 -8.41 -0.43 -10.58
CA ASP A 201 -9.36 -1.37 -9.98
C ASP A 201 -9.04 -1.71 -8.54
N SER A 202 -7.76 -1.92 -8.20
CA SER A 202 -7.35 -2.12 -6.80
C SER A 202 -7.69 -0.89 -5.96
N ALA A 203 -7.50 0.32 -6.49
CA ALA A 203 -7.87 1.54 -5.82
C ALA A 203 -9.39 1.63 -5.59
N LYS A 204 -10.20 1.33 -6.62
CA LYS A 204 -11.67 1.27 -6.50
C LYS A 204 -12.10 0.25 -5.44
N GLU A 205 -11.51 -0.94 -5.41
CA GLU A 205 -11.85 -1.96 -4.40
C GLU A 205 -11.62 -1.46 -2.97
N VAL A 206 -10.47 -0.83 -2.69
CA VAL A 206 -10.19 -0.22 -1.37
C VAL A 206 -11.18 0.90 -1.08
N LEU A 207 -11.38 1.83 -2.02
CA LEU A 207 -12.27 2.97 -1.85
C LEU A 207 -13.74 2.55 -1.62
N ARG A 208 -14.20 1.42 -2.17
CA ARG A 208 -15.55 0.88 -1.84
C ARG A 208 -15.67 0.54 -0.36
N GLY A 209 -14.64 -0.03 0.25
CA GLY A 209 -14.66 -0.36 1.68
C GLY A 209 -14.69 0.91 2.54
N VAL A 210 -13.90 1.92 2.14
CA VAL A 210 -13.89 3.24 2.78
C VAL A 210 -15.24 3.94 2.67
N ALA A 211 -15.78 4.03 1.46
CA ALA A 211 -17.05 4.68 1.17
C ALA A 211 -18.19 4.08 2.01
N ARG A 212 -18.26 2.74 2.11
CA ARG A 212 -19.30 2.08 2.89
C ARG A 212 -19.18 2.35 4.39
N SER A 213 -17.96 2.33 4.92
CA SER A 213 -17.71 2.64 6.34
C SER A 213 -18.00 4.11 6.67
N GLN A 214 -17.62 5.01 5.78
CA GLN A 214 -17.90 6.44 5.90
C GLN A 214 -19.42 6.69 5.92
N GLU A 215 -20.16 6.08 5.00
CA GLU A 215 -21.61 6.21 4.91
C GLU A 215 -22.29 5.70 6.19
N GLU A 216 -21.94 4.51 6.68
CA GLU A 216 -22.49 3.96 7.93
C GLU A 216 -22.20 4.85 9.14
N PHE A 217 -20.98 5.36 9.25
CA PHE A 217 -20.61 6.29 10.32
C PHE A 217 -21.41 7.60 10.21
N ASN A 218 -21.45 8.22 9.04
CA ASN A 218 -22.13 9.49 8.84
C ASN A 218 -23.64 9.42 9.08
N GLN A 219 -24.28 8.30 8.74
CA GLN A 219 -25.70 8.08 8.98
C GLN A 219 -26.05 7.87 10.45
N SER A 220 -25.11 7.35 11.25
CA SER A 220 -25.33 7.05 12.68
C SER A 220 -24.74 8.10 13.62
N ALA A 221 -23.86 8.97 13.13
CA ALA A 221 -23.21 10.00 13.92
C ALA A 221 -24.21 11.07 14.38
N SER A 222 -24.18 11.39 15.68
CA SER A 222 -24.93 12.50 16.29
C SER A 222 -24.11 13.79 16.40
N GLY A 223 -22.89 13.79 15.88
CA GLY A 223 -21.91 14.88 16.01
C GLY A 223 -21.18 15.18 14.70
N ARG A 224 -19.84 15.12 14.75
CA ARG A 224 -19.00 15.40 13.56
C ARG A 224 -19.13 14.26 12.55
N LEU A 225 -19.27 14.61 11.28
CA LEU A 225 -19.28 13.68 10.16
C LEU A 225 -17.84 13.41 9.68
N LEU A 226 -17.60 12.22 9.15
CA LEU A 226 -16.33 11.83 8.55
C LEU A 226 -16.19 12.41 7.15
N GLU A 227 -15.04 13.04 6.92
CA GLU A 227 -14.52 13.43 5.61
C GLU A 227 -13.29 12.58 5.28
N VAL A 228 -13.16 12.20 4.01
CA VAL A 228 -12.07 11.38 3.49
C VAL A 228 -11.31 12.15 2.42
N VAL A 229 -10.02 12.36 2.61
CA VAL A 229 -9.08 12.80 1.56
C VAL A 229 -8.65 11.58 0.76
N ILE A 230 -8.94 11.53 -0.53
CA ILE A 230 -8.38 10.51 -1.44
C ILE A 230 -7.01 10.98 -1.92
N ALA A 231 -6.02 10.11 -1.80
CA ALA A 231 -4.65 10.34 -2.24
C ALA A 231 -4.22 9.27 -3.26
N ASN A 232 -3.90 9.71 -4.49
CA ASN A 232 -3.36 8.84 -5.53
C ASN A 232 -1.87 8.58 -5.30
N ASP A 233 -1.54 7.44 -4.70
CA ASP A 233 -0.17 7.00 -4.49
C ASP A 233 0.31 6.11 -5.63
N ALA A 234 1.06 6.69 -6.57
CA ALA A 234 1.63 5.94 -7.69
C ALA A 234 2.79 4.99 -7.30
N GLY A 235 3.25 5.02 -6.05
CA GLY A 235 4.37 4.22 -5.55
C GLY A 235 5.74 4.91 -5.65
N ALA A 236 6.77 4.22 -5.16
CA ALA A 236 8.17 4.63 -5.19
C ALA A 236 8.42 6.03 -4.57
N LEU A 237 9.16 6.91 -5.26
CA LEU A 237 9.51 8.25 -4.76
C LEU A 237 8.29 9.14 -4.50
N GLN A 238 7.18 8.92 -5.22
CA GLN A 238 5.96 9.70 -5.08
C GLN A 238 5.25 9.45 -3.75
N SER A 239 5.37 8.25 -3.17
CA SER A 239 4.74 7.91 -1.90
C SER A 239 5.27 8.77 -0.75
N ALA A 240 6.58 9.02 -0.73
CA ALA A 240 7.23 9.78 0.34
C ALA A 240 6.89 11.29 0.29
N SER A 241 6.81 11.87 -0.91
CA SER A 241 6.42 13.27 -1.08
C SER A 241 4.93 13.47 -0.81
N LEU A 242 4.07 12.54 -1.26
CA LEU A 242 2.64 12.57 -0.98
C LEU A 242 2.34 12.43 0.52
N ALA A 243 3.11 11.58 1.23
CA ALA A 243 3.02 11.47 2.68
C ALA A 243 3.36 12.78 3.39
N GLN A 244 4.32 13.54 2.87
CA GLN A 244 4.64 14.87 3.41
C GLN A 244 3.45 15.82 3.26
N ASP A 245 2.81 15.86 2.08
CA ASP A 245 1.62 16.70 1.86
C ASP A 245 0.47 16.33 2.81
N ILE A 246 0.28 15.03 3.09
CA ILE A 246 -0.74 14.56 4.05
C ILE A 246 -0.37 14.94 5.49
N ILE A 247 0.91 14.89 5.87
CA ILE A 247 1.39 15.33 7.19
C ILE A 247 1.15 16.83 7.38
N ASP A 248 1.39 17.60 6.33
CA ASP A 248 1.26 19.06 6.32
C ASP A 248 -0.20 19.53 6.26
N ALA A 249 -1.16 18.62 6.02
CA ALA A 249 -2.59 18.85 6.18
C ALA A 249 -3.02 18.61 7.65
N PRO A 250 -3.13 19.65 8.51
CA PRO A 250 -3.26 19.49 9.96
C PRO A 250 -4.58 18.82 10.38
N ASP A 251 -5.63 18.94 9.56
CA ASP A 251 -6.95 18.36 9.85
C ASP A 251 -6.99 16.85 9.66
N VAL A 252 -6.02 16.26 8.95
CA VAL A 252 -5.92 14.81 8.77
C VAL A 252 -5.43 14.16 10.07
N LEU A 253 -6.28 13.33 10.68
CA LEU A 253 -6.03 12.71 11.98
C LEU A 253 -5.44 11.30 11.90
N GLY A 254 -5.58 10.65 10.74
CA GLY A 254 -5.01 9.33 10.48
C GLY A 254 -5.11 8.95 9.01
N VAL A 255 -4.33 7.93 8.63
CA VAL A 255 -4.20 7.48 7.25
C VAL A 255 -4.60 6.01 7.14
N LEU A 256 -5.47 5.72 6.17
CA LEU A 256 -5.70 4.36 5.68
C LEU A 256 -4.80 4.10 4.46
N GLY A 257 -4.20 2.92 4.40
CA GLY A 257 -3.08 2.62 3.49
C GLY A 257 -1.78 2.77 4.27
N HIS A 258 -0.61 2.84 3.65
CA HIS A 258 -0.28 2.24 2.37
C HIS A 258 -0.47 0.70 2.41
N GLY A 259 -0.23 0.02 1.29
CA GLY A 259 0.05 -1.41 1.32
C GLY A 259 1.35 -1.72 2.10
N ILE A 260 1.76 -2.99 2.07
CA ILE A 260 3.02 -3.47 2.66
C ILE A 260 4.18 -3.52 1.66
N ASP A 261 4.02 -2.89 0.50
CA ASP A 261 5.04 -2.84 -0.54
C ASP A 261 6.29 -2.09 -0.03
N PRO A 262 7.52 -2.54 -0.33
CA PRO A 262 8.75 -1.85 0.10
C PRO A 262 8.83 -0.39 -0.36
N GLY A 263 8.18 -0.03 -1.47
CA GLY A 263 8.07 1.35 -1.96
C GLY A 263 7.34 2.28 -0.98
N SER A 264 6.45 1.74 -0.14
CA SER A 264 5.67 2.52 0.83
C SER A 264 6.37 2.72 2.17
N GLN A 265 7.51 2.05 2.43
CA GLN A 265 8.19 2.14 3.72
C GLN A 265 8.65 3.56 4.07
N GLN A 266 9.10 4.34 3.08
CA GLN A 266 9.51 5.73 3.35
C GLN A 266 8.34 6.59 3.82
N ALA A 267 7.19 6.44 3.16
CA ALA A 267 5.96 7.14 3.53
C ALA A 267 5.51 6.75 4.93
N LEU A 268 5.52 5.45 5.26
CA LEU A 268 5.22 4.95 6.60
C LEU A 268 6.20 5.48 7.66
N ARG A 269 7.51 5.60 7.37
CA ARG A 269 8.50 6.22 8.28
C ARG A 269 8.20 7.69 8.53
N LYS A 270 7.82 8.44 7.50
CA LYS A 270 7.43 9.85 7.61
C LYS A 270 6.23 10.02 8.52
N TYR A 271 5.18 9.24 8.31
CA TYR A 271 3.98 9.30 9.16
C TYR A 271 4.29 8.99 10.62
N GLN A 272 5.05 7.91 10.88
CA GLN A 272 5.45 7.55 12.24
C GLN A 272 6.26 8.67 12.91
N SER A 273 7.22 9.26 12.19
CA SER A 273 8.05 10.37 12.70
C SER A 273 7.23 11.63 12.99
N ALA A 274 6.14 11.84 12.25
CA ALA A 274 5.20 12.95 12.45
C ALA A 274 4.08 12.64 13.46
N GLY A 275 4.07 11.44 14.07
CA GLY A 275 3.00 11.01 14.97
C GLY A 275 1.63 10.89 14.30
N LEU A 276 1.59 10.70 12.98
CA LEU A 276 0.37 10.46 12.22
C LEU A 276 0.16 8.95 12.09
N ALA A 277 -0.91 8.43 12.70
CA ALA A 277 -1.17 7.00 12.69
C ALA A 277 -1.57 6.50 11.30
N VAL A 278 -1.13 5.27 11.00
CA VAL A 278 -1.36 4.63 9.71
C VAL A 278 -1.86 3.22 9.93
N LEU A 279 -3.00 2.89 9.32
CA LEU A 279 -3.58 1.56 9.35
C LEU A 279 -3.66 1.01 7.91
N SER A 280 -2.96 -0.09 7.64
CA SER A 280 -3.07 -0.76 6.36
C SER A 280 -4.23 -1.75 6.39
N PRO A 281 -5.03 -1.87 5.31
CA PRO A 281 -6.06 -2.91 5.18
C PRO A 281 -5.54 -4.34 5.42
N LEU A 282 -4.25 -4.59 5.17
CA LEU A 282 -3.61 -5.91 5.39
C LEU A 282 -2.84 -6.04 6.70
N THR A 283 -2.77 -4.99 7.54
CA THR A 283 -1.97 -5.05 8.76
C THR A 283 -2.85 -5.22 9.99
N ILE A 284 -2.60 -6.36 10.64
CA ILE A 284 -2.68 -6.66 12.07
C ILE A 284 -4.07 -6.93 12.64
N SER A 285 -4.51 -8.17 12.52
CA SER A 285 -5.40 -8.79 13.50
C SER A 285 -4.56 -9.54 14.55
N VAL A 286 -4.93 -9.40 15.81
CA VAL A 286 -4.73 -10.49 16.78
C VAL A 286 -6.13 -10.91 17.19
N GLU A 287 -6.50 -12.15 16.89
CA GLU A 287 -7.73 -12.70 17.44
C GLU A 287 -7.51 -12.88 18.96
N THR A 288 -8.33 -12.22 19.75
CA THR A 288 -8.45 -12.50 21.18
C THR A 288 -9.90 -12.88 21.44
N SER A 289 -10.14 -14.15 21.78
CA SER A 289 -11.47 -14.66 22.14
C SER A 289 -12.56 -14.49 21.06
N GLY A 290 -12.24 -14.75 19.78
CA GLY A 290 -13.22 -14.68 18.69
C GLY A 290 -13.51 -13.26 18.17
N GLN A 291 -12.76 -12.24 18.62
CA GLN A 291 -12.89 -10.87 18.15
C GLN A 291 -11.62 -10.39 17.45
N SER A 292 -11.81 -9.71 16.32
CA SER A 292 -10.74 -9.13 15.51
C SER A 292 -10.29 -7.80 16.11
N THR A 293 -9.04 -7.74 16.54
CA THR A 293 -8.42 -6.49 17.03
C THR A 293 -7.45 -5.93 16.02
N LEU A 294 -7.74 -4.74 15.49
CA LEU A 294 -6.91 -4.05 14.51
C LEU A 294 -5.98 -3.06 15.21
N LYS A 295 -4.68 -3.18 14.97
CA LYS A 295 -3.68 -2.29 15.58
C LYS A 295 -2.67 -1.76 14.57
N THR A 296 -2.01 -0.66 14.91
CA THR A 296 -0.79 -0.22 14.23
C THR A 296 0.42 -0.68 15.04
N ILE A 297 1.46 -1.21 14.37
CA ILE A 297 2.76 -1.46 14.99
C ILE A 297 3.82 -0.50 14.44
N PRO A 298 4.86 -0.19 15.23
CA PRO A 298 6.03 0.54 14.77
C PRO A 298 6.66 -0.07 13.51
N ILE A 299 7.16 0.78 12.60
CA ILE A 299 7.61 0.34 11.27
C ILE A 299 8.81 -0.62 11.29
N ASP A 300 9.69 -0.46 12.27
CA ASP A 300 10.82 -1.34 12.55
C ASP A 300 10.39 -2.77 12.89
N GLN A 301 9.17 -2.95 13.39
CA GLN A 301 8.52 -4.26 13.61
C GLN A 301 7.66 -4.70 12.39
N LYS A 302 7.26 -3.75 11.54
CA LYS A 302 6.22 -3.89 10.49
C LYS A 302 6.72 -4.50 9.18
N ALA A 303 7.98 -4.25 8.80
CA ALA A 303 8.45 -4.54 7.44
C ALA A 303 8.68 -6.04 7.14
N ASN A 304 9.09 -6.84 8.14
CA ASN A 304 9.51 -8.23 7.88
C ASN A 304 8.60 -9.30 8.51
N GLU A 305 7.94 -9.03 9.64
CA GLU A 305 7.28 -10.10 10.39
C GLU A 305 5.84 -10.37 9.94
N LEU A 306 4.99 -9.36 9.79
CA LEU A 306 3.56 -9.60 9.53
C LEU A 306 3.26 -10.01 8.09
N PHE A 307 3.81 -9.27 7.11
CA PHE A 307 3.63 -9.65 5.71
C PHE A 307 4.34 -10.97 5.39
N GLY A 308 5.53 -11.19 5.97
CA GLY A 308 6.22 -12.46 5.89
C GLY A 308 5.41 -13.63 6.45
N SER A 309 4.76 -13.43 7.62
CA SER A 309 3.89 -14.44 8.24
C SER A 309 2.66 -14.74 7.37
N TYR A 310 2.04 -13.70 6.77
CA TYR A 310 0.93 -13.90 5.84
C TYR A 310 1.35 -14.68 4.60
N LEU A 311 2.43 -14.28 3.92
CA LEU A 311 2.91 -14.99 2.73
C LEU A 311 3.38 -16.41 3.05
N GLN A 312 3.91 -16.64 4.25
CA GLN A 312 4.21 -17.98 4.74
C GLN A 312 2.94 -18.82 4.89
N ALA A 313 1.87 -18.26 5.48
CA ALA A 313 0.58 -18.93 5.59
C ALA A 313 -0.02 -19.24 4.22
N VAL A 314 -0.02 -18.28 3.28
CA VAL A 314 -0.39 -18.47 1.87
C VAL A 314 0.38 -19.63 1.25
N SER A 315 1.71 -19.62 1.38
CA SER A 315 2.58 -20.65 0.79
C SER A 315 2.31 -22.03 1.38
N LYS A 316 2.09 -22.11 2.70
CA LYS A 316 1.73 -23.35 3.39
C LYS A 316 0.39 -23.88 2.90
N THR A 317 -0.66 -23.04 2.89
CA THR A 317 -2.00 -23.40 2.40
C THR A 317 -1.94 -23.92 0.96
N LEU A 318 -1.29 -23.18 0.05
CA LEU A 318 -1.19 -23.55 -1.36
C LEU A 318 -0.44 -24.88 -1.54
N THR A 319 0.64 -25.10 -0.78
CA THR A 319 1.46 -26.31 -0.86
C THR A 319 0.74 -27.53 -0.26
N ASP A 320 0.06 -27.37 0.87
CA ASP A 320 -0.75 -28.43 1.49
C ASP A 320 -1.90 -28.85 0.57
N TYR A 321 -2.61 -27.87 -0.01
CA TYR A 321 -3.67 -28.12 -0.98
C TYR A 321 -3.13 -28.81 -2.24
N ALA A 322 -2.01 -28.34 -2.78
CA ALA A 322 -1.37 -28.96 -3.95
C ALA A 322 -1.02 -30.43 -3.68
N ASN A 323 -0.34 -30.73 -2.57
CA ASN A 323 0.09 -32.08 -2.22
C ASN A 323 -1.08 -33.04 -1.95
N LYS A 324 -2.18 -32.53 -1.37
CA LYS A 324 -3.40 -33.32 -1.14
C LYS A 324 -4.07 -33.75 -2.45
N ASN A 325 -4.02 -32.89 -3.48
CA ASN A 325 -4.67 -33.14 -4.77
C ASN A 325 -3.73 -33.78 -5.80
N VAL A 326 -2.42 -33.61 -5.66
CA VAL A 326 -1.40 -34.10 -6.59
C VAL A 326 -0.18 -34.60 -5.80
N SER A 327 -0.02 -35.92 -5.72
CA SER A 327 1.10 -36.58 -5.03
C SER A 327 1.74 -37.66 -5.91
N PRO A 328 3.07 -37.69 -6.08
CA PRO A 328 4.05 -36.76 -5.50
C PRO A 328 3.95 -35.34 -6.11
N LEU A 329 4.15 -34.33 -5.28
CA LEU A 329 4.10 -32.93 -5.69
C LEU A 329 5.37 -32.55 -6.47
N SER A 330 5.23 -32.15 -7.73
CA SER A 330 6.33 -31.60 -8.56
C SER A 330 5.92 -30.25 -9.14
N VAL A 331 6.73 -29.23 -8.90
CA VAL A 331 6.30 -27.82 -8.99
C VAL A 331 7.22 -27.00 -9.86
N VAL A 332 6.65 -26.16 -10.74
CA VAL A 332 7.32 -24.98 -11.30
C VAL A 332 6.77 -23.72 -10.62
N VAL A 333 7.62 -22.74 -10.33
CA VAL A 333 7.21 -21.45 -9.73
C VAL A 333 7.47 -20.33 -10.73
N PHE A 334 6.42 -19.64 -11.16
CA PHE A 334 6.50 -18.41 -11.95
C PHE A 334 6.40 -17.21 -11.01
N TYR A 335 7.33 -16.28 -11.13
CA TYR A 335 7.40 -15.04 -10.33
C TYR A 335 7.90 -13.88 -11.21
N ASN A 336 7.79 -12.64 -10.74
CA ASN A 336 8.33 -11.45 -11.40
C ASN A 336 9.28 -10.69 -10.46
N SER A 337 10.56 -10.61 -10.82
CA SER A 337 11.60 -10.00 -9.97
C SER A 337 11.45 -8.48 -9.76
N ASP A 338 10.64 -7.81 -10.58
CA ASP A 338 10.33 -6.39 -10.41
C ASP A 338 9.31 -6.12 -9.28
N SER A 339 8.87 -7.15 -8.56
CA SER A 339 7.98 -7.03 -7.39
C SER A 339 8.54 -7.75 -6.18
N ALA A 340 8.69 -7.00 -5.08
CA ALA A 340 9.07 -7.58 -3.80
C ALA A 340 8.01 -8.53 -3.21
N TYR A 341 6.72 -8.26 -3.44
CA TYR A 341 5.63 -9.20 -3.11
C TYR A 341 5.89 -10.55 -3.79
N SER A 342 6.18 -10.50 -5.09
CA SER A 342 6.37 -11.69 -5.92
C SER A 342 7.61 -12.49 -5.49
N GLU A 343 8.74 -11.81 -5.31
CA GLU A 343 9.97 -12.41 -4.82
C GLU A 343 9.77 -13.08 -3.46
N GLN A 344 9.13 -12.39 -2.52
CA GLN A 344 8.91 -12.92 -1.18
C GLN A 344 7.95 -14.11 -1.18
N LEU A 345 6.86 -14.07 -1.95
CA LEU A 345 5.94 -15.20 -2.09
C LEU A 345 6.64 -16.40 -2.73
N LYS A 346 7.44 -16.19 -3.77
CA LYS A 346 8.26 -17.23 -4.38
C LYS A 346 9.22 -17.84 -3.37
N GLU A 347 9.94 -17.05 -2.58
CA GLU A 347 10.83 -17.57 -1.54
C GLU A 347 10.09 -18.43 -0.51
N GLN A 348 8.88 -18.04 -0.10
CA GLN A 348 8.08 -18.81 0.85
C GLN A 348 7.55 -20.12 0.24
N LEU A 349 7.12 -20.10 -1.04
CA LEU A 349 6.71 -21.30 -1.77
C LEU A 349 7.86 -22.30 -1.93
N VAL A 350 9.04 -21.84 -2.36
CA VAL A 350 10.25 -22.67 -2.51
C VAL A 350 10.64 -23.33 -1.18
N LYS A 351 10.47 -22.62 -0.06
CA LYS A 351 10.68 -23.19 1.29
C LYS A 351 9.60 -24.20 1.71
N ALA A 352 8.35 -24.00 1.30
CA ALA A 352 7.23 -24.85 1.69
C ALA A 352 7.19 -26.20 0.93
N VAL A 353 7.56 -26.22 -0.36
CA VAL A 353 7.55 -27.43 -1.22
C VAL A 353 8.26 -28.65 -0.58
N PRO A 354 9.51 -28.58 -0.09
CA PRO A 354 10.17 -29.73 0.51
C PRO A 354 9.53 -30.18 1.83
N GLN A 355 8.79 -29.31 2.54
CA GLN A 355 8.14 -29.66 3.82
C GLN A 355 7.02 -30.69 3.63
N VAL A 356 6.39 -30.72 2.45
CA VAL A 356 5.39 -31.74 2.09
C VAL A 356 5.98 -32.89 1.26
N ARG A 357 7.31 -33.01 1.21
CA ARG A 357 8.06 -33.97 0.36
C ARG A 357 7.83 -33.77 -1.14
N GLY A 358 7.52 -32.53 -1.55
CA GLY A 358 7.47 -32.15 -2.96
C GLY A 358 8.84 -31.85 -3.56
N GLN A 359 8.89 -31.76 -4.88
CA GLN A 359 10.06 -31.43 -5.67
C GLN A 359 9.85 -30.11 -6.42
N LEU A 360 10.80 -29.19 -6.28
CA LEU A 360 10.90 -28.01 -7.14
C LEU A 360 11.61 -28.39 -8.44
N ILE A 361 10.94 -28.17 -9.57
CA ILE A 361 11.46 -28.40 -10.91
C ILE A 361 12.25 -27.18 -11.39
N LYS A 362 11.64 -25.99 -11.30
CA LYS A 362 12.25 -24.75 -11.77
C LYS A 362 11.60 -23.51 -11.13
N GLU A 363 12.40 -22.48 -10.92
CA GLU A 363 11.94 -21.10 -10.70
C GLU A 363 12.06 -20.33 -12.03
N VAL A 364 11.00 -19.63 -12.43
CA VAL A 364 10.92 -18.91 -13.70
C VAL A 364 10.59 -17.45 -13.41
N ASP A 365 11.54 -16.57 -13.70
CA ASP A 365 11.30 -15.13 -13.68
C ASP A 365 10.63 -14.70 -15.00
N ILE A 366 9.41 -14.18 -14.93
CA ILE A 366 8.69 -13.70 -16.11
C ILE A 366 9.24 -12.37 -16.62
N MET A 367 10.15 -11.74 -15.88
CA MET A 367 10.84 -10.51 -16.29
C MET A 367 12.11 -10.78 -17.09
N ASP A 368 12.57 -12.03 -17.16
CA ASP A 368 13.68 -12.40 -18.02
C ASP A 368 13.33 -12.09 -19.48
N SER A 369 14.27 -11.44 -20.20
CA SER A 369 14.04 -11.04 -21.60
C SER A 369 13.80 -12.22 -22.55
N GLY A 370 14.14 -13.44 -22.13
CA GLY A 370 13.89 -14.69 -22.86
C GLY A 370 12.61 -15.41 -22.46
N PHE A 371 11.81 -14.86 -21.54
CA PHE A 371 10.59 -15.51 -21.06
C PHE A 371 9.59 -15.74 -22.20
N ASN A 372 9.11 -16.97 -22.31
CA ASN A 372 8.04 -17.37 -23.22
C ASN A 372 7.15 -18.42 -22.53
N ALA A 373 5.87 -18.09 -22.36
CA ALA A 373 4.92 -18.92 -21.61
C ALA A 373 4.79 -20.34 -22.18
N ASP A 374 4.67 -20.49 -23.51
CA ASP A 374 4.55 -21.79 -24.18
C ASP A 374 5.77 -22.67 -23.92
N THR A 375 6.96 -22.09 -24.07
CA THR A 375 8.24 -22.79 -23.88
C THR A 375 8.41 -23.21 -22.42
N GLU A 376 8.13 -22.32 -21.47
CA GLU A 376 8.32 -22.62 -20.05
C GLU A 376 7.32 -23.65 -19.53
N ILE A 377 6.06 -23.60 -19.98
CA ILE A 377 5.05 -24.61 -19.66
C ILE A 377 5.41 -25.97 -20.27
N ALA A 378 5.78 -26.01 -21.55
CA ALA A 378 6.18 -27.25 -22.21
C ALA A 378 7.39 -27.89 -21.53
N ASN A 379 8.39 -27.08 -21.16
CA ASN A 379 9.55 -27.54 -20.40
C ASN A 379 9.15 -28.05 -19.01
N ALA A 380 8.26 -27.36 -18.30
CA ALA A 380 7.80 -27.80 -16.99
C ALA A 380 7.09 -29.16 -17.08
N GLU A 381 6.18 -29.34 -18.04
CA GLU A 381 5.48 -30.61 -18.28
C GLU A 381 6.47 -31.75 -18.63
N GLN A 382 7.41 -31.50 -19.55
CA GLN A 382 8.43 -32.48 -19.94
C GLN A 382 9.33 -32.90 -18.78
N ASN A 383 9.63 -31.99 -17.86
CA ASN A 383 10.41 -32.27 -16.66
C ASN A 383 9.55 -32.81 -15.50
N GLY A 384 8.28 -33.15 -15.76
CA GLY A 384 7.41 -33.84 -14.82
C GLY A 384 6.76 -32.93 -13.78
N ALA A 385 6.75 -31.60 -13.98
CA ALA A 385 5.92 -30.72 -13.17
C ALA A 385 4.45 -31.15 -13.29
N LYS A 386 3.70 -30.99 -12.20
CA LYS A 386 2.26 -31.24 -12.13
C LYS A 386 1.49 -30.03 -11.62
N VAL A 387 2.20 -29.08 -11.01
CA VAL A 387 1.66 -27.85 -10.44
C VAL A 387 2.51 -26.69 -10.92
N ALA A 388 1.86 -25.60 -11.31
CA ALA A 388 2.50 -24.31 -11.49
C ALA A 388 2.00 -23.33 -10.44
N PHE A 389 2.90 -22.86 -9.57
CA PHE A 389 2.62 -21.73 -8.70
C PHE A 389 2.85 -20.42 -9.44
N LEU A 390 1.85 -19.55 -9.45
CA LEU A 390 1.88 -18.20 -9.99
C LEU A 390 2.04 -17.22 -8.84
N ALA A 391 3.28 -16.99 -8.43
CA ALA A 391 3.66 -16.00 -7.43
C ALA A 391 3.72 -14.59 -8.07
N LEU A 392 2.71 -14.21 -8.85
CA LEU A 392 2.74 -13.01 -9.70
C LEU A 392 2.08 -11.82 -9.02
N SER A 393 2.58 -10.62 -9.30
CA SER A 393 1.98 -9.39 -8.78
C SER A 393 0.77 -8.91 -9.58
N LYS A 394 -0.05 -8.03 -8.99
CA LYS A 394 -1.34 -7.56 -9.52
C LYS A 394 -1.27 -6.95 -10.92
N ASN A 395 -0.11 -6.39 -11.31
CA ASN A 395 0.13 -5.79 -12.62
C ASN A 395 0.61 -6.82 -13.68
N LYS A 396 0.66 -8.12 -13.35
CA LYS A 396 1.11 -9.20 -14.22
C LYS A 396 -0.01 -10.16 -14.64
N VAL A 397 -1.26 -9.69 -14.59
CA VAL A 397 -2.43 -10.46 -15.05
C VAL A 397 -2.29 -10.93 -16.52
N PRO A 398 -1.83 -10.10 -17.49
CA PRO A 398 -1.65 -10.56 -18.86
C PRO A 398 -0.67 -11.74 -18.97
N GLN A 399 0.41 -11.75 -18.20
CA GLN A 399 1.38 -12.83 -18.16
C GLN A 399 0.82 -14.08 -17.46
N ALA A 400 0.05 -13.91 -16.40
CA ALA A 400 -0.68 -15.02 -15.77
C ALA A 400 -1.66 -15.69 -16.76
N VAL A 401 -2.38 -14.89 -17.55
CA VAL A 401 -3.27 -15.38 -18.62
C VAL A 401 -2.49 -16.08 -19.73
N ALA A 402 -1.33 -15.54 -20.13
CA ALA A 402 -0.48 -16.19 -21.12
C ALA A 402 0.02 -17.57 -20.65
N ILE A 403 0.45 -17.67 -19.38
CA ILE A 403 0.85 -18.95 -18.76
C ILE A 403 -0.34 -19.92 -18.70
N ALA A 404 -1.52 -19.44 -18.31
CA ALA A 404 -2.73 -20.26 -18.26
C ALA A 404 -3.16 -20.76 -19.66
N THR A 405 -3.04 -19.91 -20.67
CA THR A 405 -3.36 -20.24 -22.07
C THR A 405 -2.39 -21.29 -22.62
N ALA A 406 -1.08 -21.10 -22.40
CA ALA A 406 -0.07 -22.09 -22.75
C ALA A 406 -0.35 -23.44 -22.08
N ASN A 407 -0.67 -23.42 -20.78
CA ASN A 407 -0.99 -24.60 -20.00
C ASN A 407 -2.23 -25.34 -20.51
N ALA A 408 -3.30 -24.62 -20.85
CA ALA A 408 -4.52 -25.20 -21.41
C ALA A 408 -4.30 -25.88 -22.77
N GLY A 409 -3.27 -25.46 -23.52
CA GLY A 409 -2.89 -26.06 -24.81
C GLY A 409 -2.07 -27.35 -24.70
N THR A 410 -1.65 -27.75 -23.49
CA THR A 410 -0.82 -28.95 -23.29
C THR A 410 -1.63 -30.25 -23.25
N ALA A 411 -0.94 -31.39 -23.39
CA ALA A 411 -1.56 -32.70 -23.31
C ALA A 411 -1.95 -33.08 -21.87
N SER A 412 -1.15 -32.66 -20.88
CA SER A 412 -1.42 -32.83 -19.45
C SER A 412 -1.27 -31.51 -18.70
N PRO A 413 -2.30 -30.64 -18.74
CA PRO A 413 -2.26 -29.34 -18.08
C PRO A 413 -1.90 -29.44 -16.59
N LEU A 414 -1.01 -28.55 -16.17
CA LEU A 414 -0.61 -28.39 -14.77
C LEU A 414 -1.76 -27.79 -13.96
N ALA A 415 -1.87 -28.14 -12.68
CA ALA A 415 -2.73 -27.41 -11.77
C ALA A 415 -2.15 -26.01 -11.52
N LEU A 416 -2.93 -24.96 -11.80
CA LEU A 416 -2.51 -23.57 -11.62
C LEU A 416 -2.95 -23.05 -10.24
N LEU A 417 -2.00 -22.66 -9.42
CA LEU A 417 -2.22 -22.16 -8.07
C LEU A 417 -1.55 -20.79 -7.90
N GLY A 418 -2.16 -19.83 -7.20
CA GLY A 418 -1.60 -18.48 -7.08
C GLY A 418 -1.94 -17.76 -5.78
N GLY A 419 -1.29 -16.62 -5.57
CA GLY A 419 -1.55 -15.73 -4.42
C GLY A 419 -2.70 -14.75 -4.66
N ASP A 420 -2.98 -13.93 -3.64
CA ASP A 420 -4.13 -13.04 -3.58
C ASP A 420 -4.08 -11.87 -4.57
N GLU A 421 -2.89 -11.50 -5.05
CA GLU A 421 -2.75 -10.44 -6.05
C GLU A 421 -3.32 -10.81 -7.43
N LEU A 422 -3.53 -12.11 -7.72
CA LEU A 422 -4.25 -12.56 -8.92
C LEU A 422 -5.77 -12.61 -8.74
N TYR A 423 -6.31 -12.36 -7.53
CA TYR A 423 -7.75 -12.22 -7.33
C TYR A 423 -8.21 -10.87 -7.87
N ASN A 424 -8.54 -10.85 -9.16
CA ASN A 424 -8.92 -9.65 -9.91
C ASN A 424 -10.04 -9.97 -10.93
N ALA A 425 -10.86 -8.99 -11.26
CA ALA A 425 -11.83 -9.10 -12.35
C ALA A 425 -11.15 -9.37 -13.71
N ASP A 426 -10.01 -8.72 -13.97
CA ASP A 426 -9.30 -8.82 -15.25
C ASP A 426 -8.89 -10.24 -15.60
N ILE A 427 -8.42 -11.04 -14.64
CA ILE A 427 -8.03 -12.43 -14.93
C ILE A 427 -9.24 -13.28 -15.33
N LEU A 428 -10.44 -13.00 -14.78
CA LEU A 428 -11.68 -13.69 -15.14
C LEU A 428 -12.18 -13.26 -16.52
N VAL A 429 -12.00 -11.99 -16.90
CA VAL A 429 -12.40 -11.47 -18.21
C VAL A 429 -11.43 -11.90 -19.30
N GLN A 430 -10.14 -11.66 -19.10
CA GLN A 430 -9.08 -11.91 -20.08
C GLN A 430 -8.73 -13.40 -20.20
N GLY A 431 -8.79 -14.14 -19.10
CA GLY A 431 -8.39 -15.55 -19.05
C GLY A 431 -9.38 -16.52 -19.67
N GLY A 432 -10.68 -16.20 -19.66
CA GLY A 432 -11.73 -17.05 -20.23
C GLY A 432 -11.61 -18.52 -19.80
N ASP A 433 -11.69 -19.44 -20.75
CA ASP A 433 -11.61 -20.88 -20.46
C ASP A 433 -10.21 -21.34 -20.00
N ALA A 434 -9.16 -20.58 -20.32
CA ALA A 434 -7.79 -20.95 -19.96
C ALA A 434 -7.53 -20.90 -18.44
N ILE A 435 -8.30 -20.08 -17.71
CA ILE A 435 -8.18 -19.96 -16.25
C ILE A 435 -9.12 -20.91 -15.50
N GLN A 436 -9.88 -21.75 -16.20
CA GLN A 436 -10.80 -22.67 -15.55
C GLN A 436 -10.06 -23.55 -14.55
N GLY A 437 -10.46 -23.46 -13.29
CA GLY A 437 -9.88 -24.24 -12.21
C GLY A 437 -8.61 -23.67 -11.57
N ILE A 438 -8.12 -22.49 -11.98
CA ILE A 438 -7.08 -21.79 -11.24
C ILE A 438 -7.53 -21.60 -9.78
N THR A 439 -6.65 -21.92 -8.83
CA THR A 439 -6.93 -21.85 -7.40
C THR A 439 -6.08 -20.76 -6.76
N LEU A 440 -6.70 -19.82 -6.05
CA LEU A 440 -6.01 -18.71 -5.39
C LEU A 440 -6.19 -18.80 -3.88
N ALA A 441 -5.13 -18.51 -3.13
CA ALA A 441 -5.20 -18.24 -1.70
C ALA A 441 -5.48 -16.76 -1.47
N VAL A 442 -6.57 -16.46 -0.77
CA VAL A 442 -7.05 -15.09 -0.55
C VAL A 442 -7.41 -14.85 0.91
N PRO A 443 -7.17 -13.65 1.47
CA PRO A 443 -7.39 -13.39 2.89
C PRO A 443 -8.88 -13.30 3.26
N TRP A 444 -9.76 -13.22 2.26
CA TRP A 444 -11.20 -13.28 2.41
C TRP A 444 -11.83 -13.81 1.13
N SER A 445 -12.95 -14.54 1.24
CA SER A 445 -13.71 -15.01 0.08
C SER A 445 -15.19 -14.71 0.24
N PHE A 446 -15.84 -14.36 -0.87
CA PHE A 446 -17.27 -14.11 -0.91
C PHE A 446 -18.06 -15.37 -0.53
N GLN A 447 -18.96 -15.25 0.45
CA GLN A 447 -19.90 -16.30 0.85
C GLN A 447 -21.33 -15.77 0.71
N PRO A 448 -22.24 -16.45 -0.02
CA PRO A 448 -23.62 -15.97 -0.20
C PRO A 448 -24.40 -15.74 1.11
N GLY A 449 -24.02 -16.44 2.19
CA GLY A 449 -24.62 -16.30 3.52
C GLY A 449 -24.00 -15.21 4.41
N ASP A 450 -22.91 -14.56 3.97
CA ASP A 450 -22.27 -13.48 4.72
C ASP A 450 -23.06 -12.16 4.56
N PRO A 451 -23.51 -11.52 5.65
CA PRO A 451 -24.20 -10.23 5.58
C PRO A 451 -23.45 -9.16 4.81
N PHE A 452 -22.12 -9.09 4.91
CA PHE A 452 -21.33 -8.10 4.18
C PHE A 452 -21.32 -8.39 2.67
N ALA A 453 -21.21 -9.66 2.29
CA ALA A 453 -21.30 -10.10 0.92
C ALA A 453 -22.68 -9.74 0.28
N GLN A 454 -23.76 -9.86 1.05
CA GLN A 454 -25.10 -9.48 0.62
C GLN A 454 -25.26 -7.96 0.49
N ASP A 455 -24.78 -7.20 1.47
CA ASP A 455 -24.76 -5.73 1.41
C ASP A 455 -23.98 -5.25 0.20
N ALA A 456 -22.82 -5.87 -0.08
CA ALA A 456 -21.99 -5.52 -1.21
C ALA A 456 -22.72 -5.70 -2.56
N ILE A 457 -23.48 -6.79 -2.74
CA ILE A 457 -24.31 -6.99 -3.93
C ILE A 457 -25.35 -5.88 -4.08
N GLN A 458 -25.99 -5.49 -2.98
CA GLN A 458 -27.06 -4.48 -3.00
C GLN A 458 -26.51 -3.07 -3.26
N SER A 459 -25.44 -2.72 -2.55
CA SER A 459 -24.79 -1.40 -2.58
C SER A 459 -24.01 -1.20 -3.87
N TRP A 460 -23.16 -2.15 -4.24
CA TRP A 460 -22.23 -2.00 -5.37
C TRP A 460 -22.74 -2.64 -6.67
N LYS A 461 -23.90 -3.29 -6.66
CA LYS A 461 -24.46 -4.02 -7.82
C LYS A 461 -23.51 -5.08 -8.38
N GLY A 462 -22.65 -5.64 -7.52
CA GLY A 462 -21.65 -6.63 -7.89
C GLY A 462 -20.99 -7.24 -6.67
N ARG A 463 -20.22 -8.32 -6.88
CA ARG A 463 -19.36 -8.88 -5.84
C ARG A 463 -18.20 -7.93 -5.56
N VAL A 464 -17.64 -8.02 -4.35
CA VAL A 464 -16.48 -7.26 -3.91
C VAL A 464 -15.31 -8.19 -3.62
N SER A 465 -14.10 -7.61 -3.56
CA SER A 465 -12.88 -8.36 -3.25
C SER A 465 -12.55 -8.30 -1.77
N TRP A 466 -11.55 -9.09 -1.38
CA TRP A 466 -10.95 -9.02 -0.06
C TRP A 466 -10.41 -7.62 0.27
N ARG A 467 -9.99 -6.82 -0.72
CA ARG A 467 -9.52 -5.43 -0.50
C ARG A 467 -10.65 -4.55 0.01
N THR A 468 -11.87 -4.75 -0.49
CA THR A 468 -13.06 -4.03 -0.02
C THR A 468 -13.43 -4.42 1.41
N ALA A 469 -13.45 -5.72 1.72
CA ALA A 469 -13.77 -6.22 3.06
C ALA A 469 -12.77 -5.72 4.12
N THR A 470 -11.48 -5.85 3.82
CA THR A 470 -10.41 -5.42 4.73
C THR A 470 -10.32 -3.90 4.87
N ALA A 471 -10.51 -3.14 3.78
CA ALA A 471 -10.56 -1.68 3.84
C ALA A 471 -11.78 -1.17 4.64
N TYR A 472 -12.91 -1.88 4.57
CA TYR A 472 -14.09 -1.57 5.38
C TYR A 472 -13.79 -1.74 6.88
N ASP A 473 -13.30 -2.92 7.29
CA ASP A 473 -12.96 -3.19 8.69
C ASP A 473 -11.87 -2.23 9.21
N ALA A 474 -10.83 -1.95 8.41
CA ALA A 474 -9.79 -1.00 8.76
C ALA A 474 -10.31 0.44 8.87
N THR A 475 -11.20 0.86 7.97
CA THR A 475 -11.83 2.19 8.09
C THR A 475 -12.67 2.26 9.35
N LYS A 476 -13.43 1.23 9.71
CA LYS A 476 -14.18 1.19 10.98
C LYS A 476 -13.28 1.38 12.19
N ALA A 477 -12.15 0.67 12.24
CA ALA A 477 -11.19 0.80 13.33
C ALA A 477 -10.61 2.22 13.42
N LEU A 478 -10.19 2.78 12.27
CA LEU A 478 -9.66 4.14 12.21
C LEU A 478 -10.72 5.18 12.61
N VAL A 479 -11.95 5.06 12.11
CA VAL A 479 -13.09 5.93 12.43
C VAL A 479 -13.42 5.88 13.92
N GLN A 480 -13.37 4.70 14.55
CA GLN A 480 -13.53 4.56 15.99
C GLN A 480 -12.42 5.30 16.75
N ALA A 481 -11.16 5.21 16.31
CA ALA A 481 -10.06 5.91 16.96
C ALA A 481 -10.20 7.45 16.83
N VAL A 482 -10.44 7.96 15.62
CA VAL A 482 -10.58 9.41 15.38
C VAL A 482 -11.83 10.02 16.00
N SER A 483 -12.89 9.24 16.23
CA SER A 483 -14.09 9.72 16.92
C SER A 483 -13.94 9.73 18.44
N GLN A 484 -13.20 8.78 19.02
CA GLN A 484 -12.96 8.72 20.46
C GLN A 484 -11.96 9.76 20.96
N ASP A 485 -10.87 10.00 20.20
CA ASP A 485 -9.83 10.95 20.59
C ASP A 485 -9.34 11.72 19.34
N PRO A 486 -10.03 12.81 18.94
CA PRO A 486 -9.89 13.47 17.63
C PRO A 486 -8.63 14.36 17.53
N ASN A 487 -7.47 13.81 17.85
CA ASN A 487 -6.15 14.37 17.58
C ASN A 487 -5.14 13.26 17.26
N ARG A 488 -4.09 13.58 16.51
CA ARG A 488 -3.11 12.59 16.01
C ARG A 488 -2.48 11.73 17.12
N ALA A 489 -2.17 12.31 18.28
CA ALA A 489 -1.57 11.58 19.40
C ALA A 489 -2.57 10.59 20.03
N GLY A 490 -3.81 11.02 20.20
CA GLY A 490 -4.92 10.19 20.67
C GLY A 490 -5.21 9.00 19.76
N VAL A 491 -5.34 9.28 18.47
CA VAL A 491 -5.55 8.27 17.42
C VAL A 491 -4.42 7.25 17.40
N THR A 492 -3.16 7.72 17.44
CA THR A 492 -1.97 6.85 17.49
C THR A 492 -2.03 5.92 18.70
N ARG A 493 -2.25 6.48 19.90
CA ARG A 493 -2.35 5.70 21.14
C ARG A 493 -3.44 4.62 21.08
N LEU A 494 -4.63 4.97 20.56
CA LEU A 494 -5.74 4.02 20.43
C LEU A 494 -5.44 2.90 19.44
N LEU A 495 -4.83 3.22 18.29
CA LEU A 495 -4.46 2.22 17.30
C LEU A 495 -3.27 1.36 17.75
N GLU A 496 -2.33 1.88 18.53
CA GLU A 496 -1.25 1.09 19.13
C GLU A 496 -1.78 0.11 20.19
N ALA A 497 -2.77 0.53 20.99
CA ALA A 497 -3.46 -0.33 21.94
C ALA A 497 -4.31 -1.41 21.24
N GLY A 498 -4.84 -1.09 20.06
CA GLY A 498 -5.68 -1.96 19.25
C GLY A 498 -7.16 -1.66 19.41
N ILE A 499 -7.88 -1.70 18.29
CA ILE A 499 -9.32 -1.48 18.19
C ILE A 499 -10.00 -2.82 17.91
N THR A 500 -10.78 -3.30 18.88
CA THR A 500 -11.60 -4.49 18.71
C THR A 500 -12.87 -4.17 17.94
N LEU A 501 -13.08 -4.83 16.80
CA LEU A 501 -14.26 -4.65 15.97
C LEU A 501 -15.40 -5.57 16.44
N THR A 502 -16.60 -5.01 16.57
CA THR A 502 -17.84 -5.79 16.74
C THR A 502 -18.42 -6.14 15.37
N GLY A 503 -18.54 -7.43 15.05
CA GLY A 503 -19.12 -7.88 13.78
C GLY A 503 -18.20 -7.68 12.57
N SER A 504 -16.89 -7.92 12.73
CA SER A 504 -15.94 -7.85 11.60
C SER A 504 -16.38 -8.74 10.46
N THR A 505 -16.30 -8.23 9.25
CA THR A 505 -16.75 -8.96 8.04
C THR A 505 -15.68 -9.93 7.57
N THR A 506 -14.44 -9.68 7.97
CA THR A 506 -13.31 -10.57 7.75
C THR A 506 -13.05 -11.44 8.98
N ASN A 507 -13.01 -12.76 8.79
CA ASN A 507 -12.38 -13.63 9.78
C ASN A 507 -10.87 -13.53 9.58
N PHE A 508 -10.21 -12.74 10.42
CA PHE A 508 -8.78 -12.50 10.29
C PHE A 508 -7.90 -13.62 10.87
N ASN A 509 -8.38 -14.87 10.89
CA ASN A 509 -7.58 -16.06 11.16
C ASN A 509 -6.69 -16.47 9.95
N ILE A 510 -6.39 -15.50 9.07
CA ILE A 510 -5.61 -15.65 7.83
C ILE A 510 -4.17 -16.13 8.07
N PHE A 511 -3.69 -16.13 9.32
CA PHE A 511 -2.37 -16.63 9.69
C PHE A 511 -2.34 -18.13 10.03
N ASN A 512 -3.50 -18.76 10.27
CA ASN A 512 -3.58 -20.20 10.54
C ASN A 512 -3.98 -21.00 9.30
N GLU A 513 -4.97 -20.53 8.55
CA GLU A 513 -5.41 -21.14 7.29
C GLU A 513 -5.99 -20.07 6.37
N VAL A 514 -5.35 -19.84 5.23
CA VAL A 514 -5.82 -18.86 4.25
C VAL A 514 -6.96 -19.47 3.42
N PRO A 515 -8.12 -18.81 3.29
CA PRO A 515 -9.18 -19.27 2.41
C PRO A 515 -8.71 -19.50 0.96
N LEU A 516 -9.22 -20.54 0.34
CA LEU A 516 -8.99 -20.81 -1.08
C LEU A 516 -10.24 -20.47 -1.89
N VAL A 517 -10.00 -19.95 -3.09
CA VAL A 517 -11.03 -19.77 -4.12
C VAL A 517 -10.59 -20.41 -5.41
N LYS A 518 -11.55 -20.83 -6.23
CA LYS A 518 -11.32 -21.45 -7.53
C LYS A 518 -12.12 -20.73 -8.60
N ALA A 519 -11.51 -20.47 -9.75
CA ALA A 519 -12.28 -19.98 -10.89
C ALA A 519 -13.16 -21.11 -11.45
N VAL A 520 -14.47 -20.89 -11.45
CA VAL A 520 -15.49 -21.83 -11.90
C VAL A 520 -16.48 -21.13 -12.83
N PRO A 521 -17.12 -21.83 -13.77
CA PRO A 521 -18.21 -21.25 -14.55
C PRO A 521 -19.31 -20.71 -13.63
N GLY A 522 -19.77 -19.48 -13.87
CA GLY A 522 -20.79 -18.84 -13.04
C GLY A 522 -21.18 -17.46 -13.54
N SER A 523 -22.30 -16.95 -13.01
CA SER A 523 -22.88 -15.65 -13.40
C SER A 523 -22.57 -14.51 -12.43
N GLY A 524 -21.85 -14.78 -11.34
CA GLY A 524 -21.42 -13.80 -10.34
C GLY A 524 -20.06 -13.16 -10.62
N GLY A 525 -19.46 -13.45 -11.78
CA GLY A 525 -18.24 -12.82 -12.26
C GLY A 525 -18.45 -11.37 -12.73
N PRO A 526 -17.37 -10.65 -13.06
CA PRO A 526 -17.47 -9.31 -13.64
C PRO A 526 -18.13 -9.34 -15.03
N PRO A 527 -18.72 -8.23 -15.49
CA PRO A 527 -19.25 -8.12 -16.85
C PRO A 527 -18.21 -8.55 -17.90
N GLY A 528 -18.62 -9.39 -18.84
CA GLY A 528 -17.73 -9.93 -19.88
C GLY A 528 -17.04 -11.26 -19.51
N SER A 529 -17.14 -11.73 -18.25
CA SER A 529 -16.66 -13.05 -17.87
C SER A 529 -17.79 -14.08 -17.79
N LYS A 530 -17.45 -15.35 -18.11
CA LYS A 530 -18.28 -16.54 -17.86
C LYS A 530 -17.90 -17.25 -16.55
N TYR A 531 -16.92 -16.72 -15.83
CA TYR A 531 -16.31 -17.33 -14.67
C TYR A 531 -16.44 -16.43 -13.44
N GLU A 532 -16.51 -17.07 -12.29
CA GLU A 532 -16.44 -16.42 -10.99
C GLU A 532 -15.45 -17.16 -10.09
N PHE A 533 -14.92 -16.46 -9.08
CA PHE A 533 -14.23 -17.13 -8.00
C PHE A 533 -15.24 -17.66 -6.99
N ALA A 534 -15.24 -18.98 -6.79
CA ALA A 534 -16.02 -19.64 -5.76
C ALA A 534 -15.09 -20.15 -4.65
N SER A 535 -15.50 -19.99 -3.40
CA SER A 535 -14.74 -20.52 -2.26
C SER A 535 -14.70 -22.04 -2.28
N ILE A 536 -13.54 -22.60 -1.92
CA ILE A 536 -13.32 -24.03 -1.76
C ILE A 536 -12.75 -24.32 -0.36
N ARG A 537 -13.01 -25.54 0.14
CA ARG A 537 -12.51 -26.02 1.44
C ARG A 537 -11.27 -26.88 1.27
#